data_AF-A0A2E9ZEX5-F1
#
_entry.id   AF-A0A2E9ZEX5-F1
#
_cell.length_a   1.000
_cell.length_b   1.000
_cell.length_c   1.000
_cell.angle_alpha   90.00
_cell.angle_beta   90.00
_cell.angle_gamma   90.00
#
_symmetry.space_group_name_H-M   'P 1'
#
loop_
_entity.id
_entity.type
_entity.pdbx_description
1 polymer ?
#
loop_
_entity_poly.entity_id
_entity_poly.type
_entity_poly.pdbx_seq_one_letter_code
_entity_poly.pdbx_strand_id
1 'polypeptide(L)'
;MSEFKENAGVTKLTVGVSSCLLGEAVRYDGGHKANSHIMGTLAEYFEFRSFCPEIDIGLGVPRAPIRLTRKQSHDIRCIAIDDAATDYTGALGNCADGQRSWHQNLCGYIFKQGSPSCGMAGVKVWGELAPGLDGIGVYAGKTMQNFPGLPCEEECSLGDNVRRENFIKRVLAMGRWHELHERGFSIQRLWDFHNCHLDILMRHDRDGCEQLETLLTKTTGDLLLENAGIYLIQFMAVLKARQAGEILR
;
A
#
# COMPACT_ATOMS: atom_id res chain seq x y z
N MET A 1 0.38 -16.46 -38.45
CA MET A 1 -0.25 -15.18 -38.08
C MET A 1 -1.75 -15.40 -37.92
N SER A 2 -2.16 -15.91 -36.76
CA SER A 2 -3.54 -15.90 -36.28
C SER A 2 -3.54 -16.63 -34.93
N GLU A 3 -4.43 -16.22 -34.04
CA GLU A 3 -4.70 -16.77 -32.70
C GLU A 3 -3.92 -16.16 -31.54
N PHE A 4 -4.24 -14.90 -31.24
CA PHE A 4 -4.48 -14.52 -29.85
C PHE A 4 -5.91 -14.02 -29.75
N LYS A 5 -6.80 -14.97 -29.42
CA LYS A 5 -8.18 -14.69 -29.05
C LYS A 5 -8.19 -13.80 -27.81
N GLU A 6 -8.83 -12.64 -27.98
CA GLU A 6 -9.62 -11.91 -27.01
C GLU A 6 -9.91 -12.70 -25.72
N ASN A 7 -9.18 -12.40 -24.65
CA ASN A 7 -9.37 -13.04 -23.35
C ASN A 7 -10.44 -12.27 -22.58
N ALA A 8 -11.70 -12.51 -22.94
CA ALA A 8 -12.87 -12.07 -22.17
C ALA A 8 -12.96 -12.90 -20.88
N GLY A 9 -12.80 -12.25 -19.71
CA GLY A 9 -13.34 -12.77 -18.44
C GLY A 9 -12.42 -12.84 -17.22
N VAL A 10 -11.14 -12.43 -17.26
CA VAL A 10 -10.34 -12.32 -16.03
C VAL A 10 -10.47 -10.91 -15.46
N THR A 11 -11.24 -10.77 -14.38
CA THR A 11 -11.29 -9.51 -13.60
C THR A 11 -9.89 -9.23 -13.07
N LYS A 12 -9.27 -8.15 -13.54
CA LYS A 12 -7.95 -7.74 -13.06
C LYS A 12 -8.02 -7.31 -11.61
N LEU A 13 -6.98 -7.64 -10.83
CA LEU A 13 -6.88 -7.17 -9.45
C LEU A 13 -6.72 -5.65 -9.44
N THR A 14 -7.46 -4.99 -8.55
CA THR A 14 -7.44 -3.54 -8.45
C THR A 14 -6.30 -3.08 -7.54
N VAL A 15 -5.44 -2.18 -8.04
CA VAL A 15 -4.33 -1.58 -7.29
C VAL A 15 -4.50 -0.07 -7.25
N GLY A 16 -4.50 0.50 -6.05
CA GLY A 16 -4.50 1.94 -5.86
C GLY A 16 -3.17 2.55 -6.28
N VAL A 17 -3.18 3.74 -6.85
CA VAL A 17 -1.94 4.43 -7.22
C VAL A 17 -2.07 5.93 -6.99
N SER A 18 -0.98 6.56 -6.54
CA SER A 18 -0.94 8.03 -6.48
C SER A 18 -1.13 8.60 -7.88
N SER A 19 -2.20 9.38 -8.11
CA SER A 19 -2.59 9.91 -9.43
C SER A 19 -1.46 10.48 -10.28
N CYS A 20 -0.50 11.17 -9.65
CA CYS A 20 0.64 11.77 -10.35
C CYS A 20 1.53 10.74 -11.08
N LEU A 21 1.48 9.46 -10.68
CA LEU A 21 2.23 8.36 -11.29
C LEU A 21 1.59 7.82 -12.59
N LEU A 22 0.30 8.11 -12.84
CA LEU A 22 -0.42 7.70 -14.06
C LEU A 22 -0.45 8.77 -15.15
N GLY A 23 0.29 9.87 -15.01
CA GLY A 23 0.29 10.92 -16.01
C GLY A 23 -0.72 12.04 -15.75
N GLU A 24 -1.55 11.94 -14.71
CA GLU A 24 -2.46 13.01 -14.34
C GLU A 24 -1.68 14.26 -13.90
N ALA A 25 -2.04 15.42 -14.45
CA ALA A 25 -1.45 16.72 -14.14
C ALA A 25 -1.92 17.25 -12.77
N VAL A 26 -1.77 16.44 -11.72
CA VAL A 26 -2.27 16.73 -10.36
C VAL A 26 -1.17 17.18 -9.39
N ARG A 27 0.08 17.28 -9.86
CA ARG A 27 1.17 17.79 -9.04
C ARG A 27 1.00 19.29 -8.77
N TYR A 28 1.61 19.75 -7.69
CA TYR A 28 1.59 21.18 -7.31
C TYR A 28 2.08 22.10 -8.44
N ASP A 29 3.00 21.61 -9.27
CA ASP A 29 3.59 22.30 -10.42
C ASP A 29 2.81 22.09 -11.74
N GLY A 30 1.67 21.39 -11.71
CA GLY A 30 0.89 21.05 -12.91
C GLY A 30 1.54 20.00 -13.83
N GLY A 31 2.67 19.40 -13.42
CA GLY A 31 3.33 18.33 -14.17
C GLY A 31 2.81 16.93 -13.84
N HIS A 32 3.37 15.92 -14.52
CA HIS A 32 3.16 14.51 -14.20
C HIS A 32 4.46 13.78 -13.84
N LYS A 33 4.32 12.62 -13.20
CA LYS A 33 5.41 11.67 -12.90
C LYS A 33 5.06 10.28 -13.45
N ALA A 34 4.46 10.25 -14.64
CA ALA A 34 4.16 9.04 -15.40
C ALA A 34 5.32 8.02 -15.28
N ASN A 35 5.03 6.87 -14.69
CA ASN A 35 5.99 5.79 -14.56
C ASN A 35 5.70 4.76 -15.65
N SER A 36 6.57 4.67 -16.65
CA SER A 36 6.39 3.80 -17.81
C SER A 36 6.29 2.31 -17.45
N HIS A 37 6.88 1.89 -16.34
CA HIS A 37 6.78 0.51 -15.89
C HIS A 37 5.43 0.20 -15.23
N ILE A 38 4.88 1.15 -14.47
CA ILE A 38 3.52 1.05 -13.91
C ILE A 38 2.49 1.10 -15.04
N MET A 39 2.59 2.08 -15.94
CA MET A 39 1.64 2.29 -17.03
C MET A 39 1.76 1.27 -18.17
N GLY A 40 2.91 0.61 -18.31
CA GLY A 40 3.15 -0.44 -19.29
C GLY A 40 3.00 -1.83 -18.68
N THR A 41 4.10 -2.37 -18.18
CA THR A 41 4.20 -3.78 -17.74
C THR A 41 3.19 -4.15 -16.67
N LEU A 42 3.02 -3.35 -15.62
CA LEU A 42 2.09 -3.71 -14.53
C LEU A 42 0.62 -3.52 -14.91
N ALA A 43 0.31 -2.62 -15.84
CA ALA A 43 -1.06 -2.38 -16.31
C ALA A 43 -1.61 -3.56 -17.14
N GLU A 44 -0.74 -4.41 -17.67
CA GLU A 44 -1.15 -5.67 -18.30
C GLU A 44 -1.79 -6.63 -17.28
N TYR A 45 -1.32 -6.61 -16.02
CA TYR A 45 -1.74 -7.54 -14.97
C TYR A 45 -2.78 -6.95 -14.00
N PHE A 46 -2.75 -5.63 -13.77
CA PHE A 46 -3.58 -4.97 -12.76
C PHE A 46 -4.46 -3.88 -13.35
N GLU A 47 -5.62 -3.65 -12.72
CA GLU A 47 -6.43 -2.46 -12.94
C GLU A 47 -5.96 -1.39 -11.95
N PHE A 48 -5.48 -0.25 -12.46
CA PHE A 48 -5.06 0.85 -11.59
C PHE A 48 -6.20 1.82 -11.33
N ARG A 49 -6.40 2.17 -10.06
CA ARG A 49 -7.29 3.27 -9.64
C ARG A 49 -6.46 4.38 -9.03
N SER A 50 -6.41 5.50 -9.71
CA SER A 50 -5.70 6.68 -9.27
C SER A 50 -6.45 7.43 -8.17
N PHE A 51 -5.69 8.00 -7.24
CA PHE A 51 -6.22 8.93 -6.25
C PHE A 51 -5.17 9.97 -5.85
N CYS A 52 -5.61 11.21 -5.66
CA CYS A 52 -4.78 12.30 -5.16
C CYS A 52 -5.42 12.91 -3.91
N PRO A 53 -4.88 12.65 -2.70
CA PRO A 53 -5.45 13.19 -1.48
C PRO A 53 -5.42 14.73 -1.45
N GLU A 54 -4.40 15.36 -2.04
CA GLU A 54 -4.27 16.82 -2.06
C GLU A 54 -5.35 17.52 -2.90
N ILE A 55 -5.83 16.87 -3.96
CA ILE A 55 -6.96 17.38 -4.76
C ILE A 55 -8.27 17.17 -4.02
N ASP A 56 -8.44 15.99 -3.40
CA ASP A 56 -9.63 15.63 -2.64
C ASP A 56 -9.87 16.57 -1.45
N ILE A 57 -8.80 17.01 -0.78
CA ILE A 57 -8.88 18.02 0.29
C ILE A 57 -8.93 19.47 -0.21
N GLY A 58 -9.02 19.68 -1.53
CA GLY A 58 -9.34 20.98 -2.13
C GLY A 58 -8.17 21.90 -2.49
N LEU A 59 -6.91 21.44 -2.50
CA LEU A 59 -5.79 22.35 -2.81
C LEU A 59 -5.72 22.77 -4.29
N GLY A 60 -6.39 22.06 -5.21
CA GLY A 60 -6.39 22.39 -6.65
C GLY A 60 -5.05 22.21 -7.37
N VAL A 61 -5.00 22.66 -8.63
CA VAL A 61 -3.79 22.67 -9.50
C VAL A 61 -3.78 23.95 -10.36
N PRO A 62 -2.68 24.73 -10.41
CA PRO A 62 -1.48 24.64 -9.56
C PRO A 62 -1.79 25.05 -8.11
N ARG A 63 -0.89 24.70 -7.17
CA ARG A 63 -1.04 25.03 -5.74
C ARG A 63 0.31 25.32 -5.09
N ALA A 64 0.27 26.01 -3.96
CA ALA A 64 1.45 26.14 -3.11
C ALA A 64 1.90 24.75 -2.60
N PRO A 65 3.21 24.45 -2.57
CA PRO A 65 3.67 23.18 -2.03
C PRO A 65 3.40 23.09 -0.54
N ILE A 66 3.13 21.87 -0.08
CA ILE A 66 3.01 21.54 1.34
C ILE A 66 4.29 20.83 1.82
N ARG A 67 4.52 20.77 3.13
CA ARG A 67 5.66 20.06 3.73
C ARG A 67 5.29 19.47 5.08
N LEU A 68 6.01 18.42 5.48
CA LEU A 68 5.98 17.93 6.85
C LEU A 68 6.89 18.80 7.74
N THR A 69 6.39 19.19 8.90
CA THR A 69 7.14 19.94 9.91
C THR A 69 7.00 19.28 11.27
N ARG A 70 8.05 19.37 12.09
CA ARG A 70 8.03 18.89 13.47
C ARG A 70 8.22 20.09 14.39
N LYS A 71 7.22 20.36 15.23
CA LYS A 71 7.33 21.36 16.32
C LYS A 71 7.98 20.72 17.55
N GLN A 72 8.29 21.53 18.55
CA GLN A 72 8.90 21.09 19.83
C GLN A 72 8.12 19.95 20.53
N SER A 73 6.81 19.83 20.26
CA SER A 73 5.96 18.75 20.77
C SER A 73 6.22 17.36 20.15
N HIS A 74 7.21 17.22 19.26
CA HIS A 74 7.50 16.03 18.44
C HIS A 74 6.41 15.63 17.43
N ASP A 75 5.23 16.25 17.46
CA ASP A 75 4.17 16.05 16.47
C ASP A 75 4.62 16.48 15.07
N ILE A 76 4.39 15.60 14.09
CA ILE A 76 4.56 15.90 12.67
C ILE A 76 3.25 16.49 12.12
N ARG A 77 3.34 17.66 11.49
CA ARG A 77 2.22 18.36 10.84
C ARG A 77 2.52 18.62 9.38
N CYS A 78 1.51 18.49 8.52
CA CYS A 78 1.59 18.85 7.11
C CYS A 78 1.01 20.26 6.90
N ILE A 79 1.85 21.23 6.59
CA ILE A 79 1.48 22.64 6.45
C ILE A 79 1.82 23.18 5.06
N ALA A 80 1.18 24.29 4.67
CA ALA A 80 1.59 25.03 3.48
C ALA A 80 2.98 25.67 3.68
N ILE A 81 3.77 25.77 2.60
CA ILE A 81 5.10 26.41 2.67
C ILE A 81 5.01 27.93 2.74
N ASP A 82 4.06 28.52 2.02
CA ASP A 82 3.82 29.96 1.93
C ASP A 82 3.00 30.52 3.09
N ASP A 83 2.15 29.69 3.71
CA ASP A 83 1.43 30.02 4.94
C ASP A 83 1.52 28.89 6.00
N ALA A 84 2.39 29.09 6.98
CA ALA A 84 2.58 28.13 8.06
C ALA A 84 1.40 28.05 9.05
N ALA A 85 0.42 28.97 8.98
CA ALA A 85 -0.81 28.90 9.75
C ALA A 85 -1.81 27.89 9.15
N THR A 86 -1.68 27.59 7.86
CA THR A 86 -2.53 26.63 7.17
C THR A 86 -2.01 25.19 7.38
N ASP A 87 -2.75 24.41 8.16
CA ASP A 87 -2.46 23.01 8.52
C ASP A 87 -3.44 22.04 7.84
N TYR A 88 -2.90 21.17 6.99
CA TYR A 88 -3.63 20.15 6.23
C TYR A 88 -3.58 18.76 6.87
N THR A 89 -2.94 18.59 8.03
CA THR A 89 -2.77 17.28 8.70
C THR A 89 -4.13 16.61 8.94
N GLY A 90 -5.08 17.34 9.52
CA GLY A 90 -6.41 16.81 9.81
C GLY A 90 -7.17 16.47 8.52
N ALA A 91 -7.13 17.35 7.52
CA ALA A 91 -7.80 17.13 6.25
C ALA A 91 -7.26 15.90 5.50
N LEU A 92 -5.94 15.72 5.43
CA LEU A 92 -5.31 14.55 4.80
C LEU A 92 -5.59 13.24 5.55
N GLY A 93 -5.62 13.29 6.88
CA GLY A 93 -5.98 12.13 7.70
C GLY A 93 -7.45 11.73 7.51
N ASN A 94 -8.36 12.72 7.56
CA ASN A 94 -9.78 12.52 7.33
C ASN A 94 -10.08 12.05 5.90
N CYS A 95 -9.31 12.52 4.91
CA CYS A 95 -9.36 12.03 3.54
C CYS A 95 -9.10 10.51 3.48
N ALA A 96 -8.05 10.01 4.15
CA ALA A 96 -7.80 8.57 4.21
C ALA A 96 -8.93 7.80 4.93
N ASP A 97 -9.53 8.38 5.97
CA ASP A 97 -10.69 7.78 6.66
C ASP A 97 -11.95 7.76 5.77
N GLY A 98 -12.21 8.82 5.01
CA GLY A 98 -13.33 8.90 4.08
C GLY A 98 -13.21 7.93 2.91
N GLN A 99 -11.99 7.54 2.54
CA GLN A 99 -11.69 6.60 1.46
C GLN A 99 -11.69 5.12 1.88
N ARG A 100 -12.04 4.79 3.13
CA ARG A 100 -12.04 3.40 3.63
C ARG A 100 -12.82 2.42 2.75
N SER A 101 -13.99 2.80 2.27
CA SER A 101 -14.82 1.95 1.40
C SER A 101 -14.17 1.67 0.05
N TRP A 102 -13.30 2.56 -0.42
CA TRP A 102 -12.51 2.35 -1.62
C TRP A 102 -11.28 1.48 -1.31
N HIS A 103 -10.53 1.79 -0.25
CA HIS A 103 -9.33 1.04 0.15
C HIS A 103 -9.58 -0.43 0.47
N GLN A 104 -10.72 -0.76 1.10
CA GLN A 104 -11.06 -2.15 1.43
C GLN A 104 -11.15 -3.06 0.20
N ASN A 105 -11.39 -2.49 -0.99
CA ASN A 105 -11.52 -3.23 -2.25
C ASN A 105 -10.19 -3.32 -3.03
N LEU A 106 -9.11 -2.73 -2.51
CA LEU A 106 -7.81 -2.77 -3.15
C LEU A 106 -7.06 -4.06 -2.84
N CYS A 107 -6.30 -4.55 -3.81
CA CYS A 107 -5.34 -5.64 -3.66
C CYS A 107 -3.92 -5.15 -3.34
N GLY A 108 -3.66 -3.85 -3.55
CA GLY A 108 -2.44 -3.18 -3.14
C GLY A 108 -2.50 -1.68 -3.41
N TYR A 109 -1.48 -0.95 -2.98
CA TYR A 109 -1.36 0.49 -3.20
C TYR A 109 0.08 0.87 -3.56
N ILE A 110 0.24 1.69 -4.60
CA ILE A 110 1.52 2.28 -5.01
C ILE A 110 1.52 3.78 -4.70
N PHE A 111 2.36 4.15 -3.75
CA PHE A 111 2.50 5.52 -3.28
C PHE A 111 3.60 6.28 -4.00
N LYS A 112 3.48 7.62 -4.06
CA LYS A 112 4.52 8.50 -4.58
C LYS A 112 5.55 8.83 -3.50
N GLN A 113 6.79 8.38 -3.68
CA GLN A 113 7.92 8.61 -2.80
C GLN A 113 8.15 10.10 -2.52
N GLY A 114 8.44 10.42 -1.26
CA GLY A 114 8.84 11.75 -0.81
C GLY A 114 7.70 12.78 -0.76
N SER A 115 6.46 12.37 -1.06
CA SER A 115 5.30 13.26 -0.95
C SER A 115 4.91 13.46 0.53
N PRO A 116 4.67 14.71 1.00
CA PRO A 116 4.11 14.98 2.32
C PRO A 116 2.72 14.38 2.57
N SER A 117 1.98 14.06 1.51
CA SER A 117 0.68 13.38 1.61
C SER A 117 0.83 11.86 1.44
N CYS A 118 1.58 11.43 0.43
CA CYS A 118 1.56 10.04 -0.06
C CYS A 118 2.84 9.24 0.24
N GLY A 119 3.97 9.85 0.62
CA GLY A 119 5.21 9.10 0.81
C GLY A 119 5.09 8.10 1.96
N MET A 120 5.54 6.87 1.79
CA MET A 120 5.41 5.84 2.81
C MET A 120 6.54 5.89 3.84
N ALA A 121 7.72 6.38 3.44
CA ALA A 121 8.89 6.46 4.29
C ALA A 121 9.85 7.53 3.77
N GLY A 122 10.77 7.98 4.64
CA GLY A 122 11.85 8.88 4.24
C GLY A 122 11.38 10.25 3.75
N VAL A 123 10.16 10.67 4.11
CA VAL A 123 9.64 11.98 3.72
C VAL A 123 10.33 13.05 4.54
N LYS A 124 10.70 14.15 3.89
CA LYS A 124 11.45 15.24 4.52
C LYS A 124 10.60 15.95 5.58
N VAL A 125 11.10 15.96 6.82
CA VAL A 125 10.47 16.66 7.96
C VAL A 125 11.34 17.84 8.37
N TRP A 126 10.77 19.04 8.32
CA TRP A 126 11.47 20.27 8.67
C TRP A 126 11.25 20.61 10.16
N GLY A 127 12.34 20.82 10.90
CA GLY A 127 12.30 21.25 12.30
C GLY A 127 13.12 22.53 12.52
N GLU A 128 13.51 22.80 13.77
CA GLU A 128 14.37 23.94 14.12
C GLU A 128 15.81 23.79 13.61
N LEU A 129 16.28 22.55 13.46
CA LEU A 129 17.58 22.19 12.91
C LEU A 129 17.47 21.75 11.44
N ALA A 130 18.47 21.02 10.95
CA ALA A 130 18.44 20.40 9.64
C ALA A 130 17.23 19.46 9.48
N PRO A 131 16.65 19.37 8.28
CA PRO A 131 15.51 18.50 8.02
C PRO A 131 15.89 17.02 8.13
N GLY A 132 15.05 16.24 8.81
CA GLY A 132 15.13 14.79 8.89
C GLY A 132 14.50 14.07 7.69
N LEU A 133 14.90 12.83 7.45
CA LEU A 133 14.32 11.92 6.44
C LEU A 133 13.65 10.73 7.14
N ASP A 134 12.79 11.03 8.10
CA ASP A 134 12.10 10.08 8.98
C ASP A 134 10.57 10.23 8.92
N GLY A 135 10.07 11.07 8.02
CA GLY A 135 8.64 11.33 7.86
C GLY A 135 7.90 10.27 7.07
N ILE A 136 6.60 10.20 7.33
CA ILE A 136 5.61 9.46 6.56
C ILE A 136 4.54 10.47 6.14
N GLY A 137 4.12 10.42 4.88
CA GLY A 137 3.05 11.27 4.37
C GLY A 137 1.73 10.98 5.09
N VAL A 138 0.98 12.03 5.41
CA VAL A 138 -0.16 11.92 6.34
C VAL A 138 -1.23 10.95 5.86
N TYR A 139 -1.59 11.02 4.57
CA TYR A 139 -2.58 10.13 3.97
C TYR A 139 -2.06 8.69 3.87
N ALA A 140 -0.81 8.49 3.44
CA ALA A 140 -0.21 7.16 3.35
C ALA A 140 -0.09 6.48 4.72
N GLY A 141 0.39 7.20 5.73
CA GLY A 141 0.48 6.72 7.10
C GLY A 141 -0.88 6.29 7.64
N LYS A 142 -1.91 7.13 7.45
CA LYS A 142 -3.27 6.82 7.89
C LYS A 142 -3.89 5.66 7.11
N THR A 143 -3.63 5.54 5.81
CA THR A 143 -4.08 4.40 4.98
C THR A 143 -3.46 3.09 5.47
N MET A 144 -2.15 3.06 5.74
CA MET A 144 -1.47 1.87 6.27
C MET A 144 -1.93 1.51 7.70
N GLN A 145 -2.31 2.49 8.51
CA GLN A 145 -2.90 2.25 9.83
C GLN A 145 -4.32 1.66 9.74
N ASN A 146 -5.13 2.17 8.80
CA ASN A 146 -6.50 1.68 8.58
C ASN A 146 -6.51 0.27 7.97
N PHE A 147 -5.54 -0.04 7.11
CA PHE A 147 -5.45 -1.31 6.39
C PHE A 147 -4.04 -1.93 6.53
N PRO A 148 -3.66 -2.42 7.72
CA PRO A 148 -2.32 -2.96 7.97
C PRO A 148 -2.00 -4.22 7.15
N GLY A 149 -3.02 -4.93 6.65
CA GLY A 149 -2.85 -6.05 5.72
C GLY A 149 -2.71 -5.65 4.25
N LEU A 150 -2.97 -4.38 3.87
CA LEU A 150 -2.91 -3.95 2.47
C LEU A 150 -1.46 -3.88 1.98
N PRO A 151 -1.09 -4.58 0.90
CA PRO A 151 0.25 -4.47 0.31
C PRO A 151 0.49 -3.06 -0.20
N CYS A 152 1.41 -2.33 0.43
CA CYS A 152 1.80 -0.99 0.01
C CYS A 152 3.28 -0.97 -0.42
N GLU A 153 3.60 -0.22 -1.48
CA GLU A 153 4.98 0.10 -1.92
C GLU A 153 5.09 1.52 -2.47
N GLU A 154 6.31 2.08 -2.47
CA GLU A 154 6.62 3.30 -3.22
C GLU A 154 7.04 2.96 -4.65
N GLU A 155 6.80 3.86 -5.61
CA GLU A 155 7.13 3.62 -7.02
C GLU A 155 8.61 3.32 -7.25
N CYS A 156 9.50 3.89 -6.44
CA CYS A 156 10.94 3.65 -6.53
C CYS A 156 11.32 2.20 -6.18
N SER A 157 10.58 1.55 -5.26
CA SER A 157 10.82 0.15 -4.89
C SER A 157 10.55 -0.80 -6.04
N LEU A 158 9.68 -0.43 -6.98
CA LEU A 158 9.32 -1.27 -8.13
C LEU A 158 10.42 -1.34 -9.20
N GLY A 159 11.46 -0.50 -9.10
CA GLY A 159 12.67 -0.63 -9.93
C GLY A 159 13.56 -1.80 -9.51
N ASP A 160 13.47 -2.22 -8.25
CA ASP A 160 14.20 -3.39 -7.74
C ASP A 160 13.39 -4.67 -8.01
N ASN A 161 14.00 -5.64 -8.69
CA ASN A 161 13.31 -6.85 -9.13
C ASN A 161 12.73 -7.66 -7.95
N VAL A 162 13.48 -7.78 -6.86
CA VAL A 162 13.08 -8.55 -5.68
C VAL A 162 11.90 -7.90 -4.98
N ARG A 163 11.98 -6.59 -4.71
CA ARG A 163 10.87 -5.83 -4.10
C ARG A 163 9.64 -5.83 -4.98
N ARG A 164 9.81 -5.67 -6.29
CA ARG A 164 8.70 -5.72 -7.25
C ARG A 164 8.01 -7.09 -7.24
N GLU A 165 8.78 -8.17 -7.31
CA GLU A 165 8.22 -9.53 -7.28
C GLU A 165 7.47 -9.79 -5.96
N ASN A 166 8.04 -9.37 -4.83
CA ASN A 166 7.40 -9.50 -3.51
C ASN A 166 6.12 -8.68 -3.40
N PHE A 167 6.06 -7.49 -4.01
CA PHE A 167 4.84 -6.71 -4.11
C PHE A 167 3.77 -7.44 -4.93
N ILE A 168 4.12 -7.91 -6.13
CA ILE A 168 3.20 -8.65 -7.02
C ILE A 168 2.63 -9.88 -6.31
N LYS A 169 3.47 -10.68 -5.65
CA LYS A 169 3.04 -11.86 -4.89
C LYS A 169 2.02 -11.50 -3.80
N ARG A 170 2.27 -10.45 -3.04
CA ARG A 170 1.34 -9.96 -2.00
C ARG A 170 0.03 -9.45 -2.59
N VAL A 171 0.07 -8.74 -3.72
CA VAL A 171 -1.15 -8.29 -4.43
C VAL A 171 -1.99 -9.48 -4.90
N LEU A 172 -1.36 -10.51 -5.48
CA LEU A 172 -2.05 -11.74 -5.89
C LEU A 172 -2.67 -12.49 -4.70
N ALA A 173 -1.93 -12.58 -3.59
CA ALA A 173 -2.44 -13.21 -2.37
C ALA A 173 -3.61 -12.42 -1.77
N MET A 174 -3.59 -11.07 -1.84
CA MET A 174 -4.72 -10.23 -1.43
C MET A 174 -5.95 -10.45 -2.32
N GLY A 175 -5.76 -10.63 -3.63
CA GLY A 175 -6.85 -11.02 -4.53
C GLY A 175 -7.54 -12.32 -4.09
N ARG A 176 -6.74 -13.35 -3.79
CA ARG A 176 -7.25 -14.63 -3.25
C ARG A 176 -7.91 -14.47 -1.88
N TRP A 177 -7.42 -13.54 -1.06
CA TRP A 177 -8.03 -13.22 0.23
C TRP A 177 -9.42 -12.60 0.06
N HIS A 178 -9.60 -11.70 -0.90
CA HIS A 178 -10.91 -11.14 -1.23
C HIS A 178 -11.89 -12.23 -1.71
N GLU A 179 -11.46 -13.14 -2.58
CA GLU A 179 -12.28 -14.29 -2.98
C GLU A 179 -12.69 -15.17 -1.78
N LEU A 180 -11.78 -15.38 -0.84
CA LEU A 180 -12.06 -16.13 0.40
C LEU A 180 -13.09 -15.39 1.26
N HIS A 181 -12.94 -14.07 1.41
CA HIS A 181 -13.88 -13.23 2.16
C HIS A 181 -15.28 -13.26 1.54
N GLU A 182 -15.40 -13.14 0.21
CA GLU A 182 -16.68 -13.22 -0.52
C GLU A 182 -17.38 -14.57 -0.37
N ARG A 183 -16.62 -15.67 -0.34
CA ARG A 183 -17.16 -17.02 -0.10
C ARG A 183 -17.54 -17.27 1.37
N GLY A 184 -17.13 -16.39 2.27
CA GLY A 184 -17.27 -16.51 3.71
C GLY A 184 -16.17 -17.36 4.34
N PHE A 185 -15.63 -16.89 5.46
CA PHE A 185 -14.61 -17.62 6.21
C PHE A 185 -15.16 -18.89 6.85
N SER A 186 -14.32 -19.93 6.85
CA SER A 186 -14.43 -21.08 7.73
C SER A 186 -13.01 -21.49 8.14
N ILE A 187 -12.86 -22.19 9.26
CA ILE A 187 -11.55 -22.68 9.72
C ILE A 187 -10.88 -23.51 8.61
N GLN A 188 -11.65 -24.39 7.95
CA GLN A 188 -11.15 -25.19 6.83
C GLN A 188 -10.64 -24.33 5.67
N ARG A 189 -11.41 -23.33 5.23
CA ARG A 189 -11.02 -22.49 4.10
C ARG A 189 -9.81 -21.62 4.41
N LEU A 190 -9.64 -21.21 5.67
CA LEU A 190 -8.46 -20.47 6.11
C LEU A 190 -7.21 -21.37 6.09
N TRP A 191 -7.33 -22.63 6.49
CA TRP A 191 -6.28 -23.65 6.31
C TRP A 191 -5.98 -23.93 4.84
N ASP A 192 -7.00 -24.05 3.98
CA ASP A 192 -6.81 -24.26 2.55
C ASP A 192 -6.05 -23.07 1.91
N PHE A 193 -6.41 -21.83 2.30
CA PHE A 193 -5.68 -20.64 1.90
C PHE A 193 -4.23 -20.68 2.39
N HIS A 194 -3.98 -21.08 3.64
CA HIS A 194 -2.61 -21.21 4.16
C HIS A 194 -1.79 -22.24 3.39
N ASN A 195 -2.32 -23.45 3.24
CA ASN A 195 -1.66 -24.57 2.59
C ASN A 195 -1.30 -24.27 1.13
N CYS A 196 -2.16 -23.54 0.40
CA CYS A 196 -1.85 -23.15 -0.98
C CYS A 196 -0.72 -22.11 -1.11
N HIS A 197 -0.31 -21.48 0.00
CA HIS A 197 0.79 -20.52 0.06
C HIS A 197 1.98 -21.02 0.92
N LEU A 198 1.93 -22.24 1.46
CA LEU A 198 2.93 -22.75 2.42
C LEU A 198 4.36 -22.67 1.86
N ASP A 199 4.55 -23.10 0.62
CA ASP A 199 5.86 -23.07 -0.05
C ASP A 199 6.46 -21.67 -0.16
N ILE A 200 5.63 -20.64 -0.39
CA ILE A 200 6.13 -19.26 -0.48
C ILE A 200 6.39 -18.69 0.92
N LEU A 201 5.55 -19.00 1.90
CA LEU A 201 5.74 -18.54 3.28
C LEU A 201 7.05 -19.09 3.86
N MET A 202 7.31 -20.39 3.69
CA MET A 202 8.51 -21.06 4.20
C MET A 202 9.82 -20.56 3.58
N ARG A 203 9.79 -20.07 2.33
CA ARG A 203 10.97 -19.46 1.69
C ARG A 203 11.26 -18.05 2.19
N HIS A 204 10.21 -17.33 2.60
CA HIS A 204 10.31 -15.96 3.07
C HIS A 204 10.71 -15.90 4.55
N ASP A 205 9.95 -16.56 5.42
CA ASP A 205 10.18 -16.56 6.86
C ASP A 205 9.56 -17.81 7.48
N ARG A 206 10.43 -18.76 7.88
CA ARG A 206 10.02 -20.03 8.50
C ARG A 206 9.36 -19.80 9.85
N ASP A 207 9.96 -18.95 10.69
CA ASP A 207 9.45 -18.69 12.04
C ASP A 207 8.10 -17.96 11.97
N GLY A 208 7.96 -17.03 11.02
CA GLY A 208 6.69 -16.38 10.73
C GLY A 208 5.63 -17.35 10.20
N CYS A 209 6.02 -18.34 9.39
CA CYS A 209 5.11 -19.40 8.93
C CYS A 209 4.60 -20.26 10.10
N GLU A 210 5.48 -20.69 11.00
CA GLU A 210 5.10 -21.48 12.20
C GLU A 210 4.17 -20.69 13.13
N GLN A 211 4.35 -19.37 13.25
CA GLN A 211 3.45 -18.50 14.01
C GLN A 211 2.04 -18.46 13.39
N LEU A 212 1.94 -18.41 12.05
CA LEU A 212 0.65 -18.48 11.35
C LEU A 212 -0.06 -19.81 11.62
N GLU A 213 0.64 -20.94 11.51
CA GLU A 213 0.08 -22.27 11.79
C GLU A 213 -0.39 -22.39 13.25
N THR A 214 0.36 -21.80 14.18
CA THR A 214 -0.02 -21.74 15.60
C THR A 214 -1.32 -20.95 15.80
N LEU A 215 -1.47 -19.80 15.12
CA LEU A 215 -2.71 -19.02 15.15
C LEU A 215 -3.89 -19.81 14.58
N LEU A 216 -3.70 -20.49 13.44
CA LEU A 216 -4.74 -21.31 12.82
C LEU A 216 -5.19 -22.45 13.71
N THR A 217 -4.26 -23.15 14.36
CA THR A 217 -4.55 -24.26 15.27
C THR A 217 -5.36 -23.82 16.49
N LYS A 218 -5.13 -22.60 16.99
CA LYS A 218 -5.86 -22.01 18.13
C LYS A 218 -7.19 -21.36 17.74
N THR A 219 -7.50 -21.26 16.44
CA THR A 219 -8.71 -20.58 15.97
C THR A 219 -9.95 -21.46 16.17
N THR A 220 -10.88 -20.94 16.96
CA THR A 220 -12.21 -21.52 17.18
C THR A 220 -13.27 -20.74 16.39
N GLY A 221 -14.49 -21.27 16.32
CA GLY A 221 -15.57 -20.66 15.51
C GLY A 221 -15.95 -19.24 15.96
N ASP A 222 -15.89 -18.97 17.26
CA ASP A 222 -16.15 -17.65 17.87
C ASP A 222 -15.03 -16.62 17.61
N LEU A 223 -13.79 -17.08 17.42
CA LEU A 223 -12.63 -16.23 17.15
C LEU A 223 -12.30 -16.11 15.65
N LEU A 224 -13.06 -16.77 14.77
CA LEU A 224 -12.70 -16.94 13.36
C LEU A 224 -12.46 -15.62 12.63
N LEU A 225 -13.35 -14.64 12.77
CA LEU A 225 -13.24 -13.37 12.04
C LEU A 225 -12.09 -12.51 12.57
N GLU A 226 -11.90 -12.47 13.88
CA GLU A 226 -10.79 -11.74 14.51
C GLU A 226 -9.44 -12.35 14.10
N ASN A 227 -9.31 -13.68 14.25
CA ASN A 227 -8.09 -14.38 13.89
C ASN A 227 -7.81 -14.36 12.38
N ALA A 228 -8.83 -14.34 11.52
CA ALA A 228 -8.63 -14.12 10.08
C ALA A 228 -7.99 -12.75 9.80
N GLY A 229 -8.43 -11.69 10.48
CA GLY A 229 -7.83 -10.36 10.38
C GLY A 229 -6.37 -10.34 10.84
N ILE A 230 -6.07 -10.93 11.99
CA ILE A 230 -4.70 -11.04 12.53
C ILE A 230 -3.82 -11.87 11.58
N TYR A 231 -4.35 -13.00 11.09
CA TYR A 231 -3.69 -13.90 10.15
C TYR A 231 -3.28 -13.14 8.88
N LEU A 232 -4.17 -12.36 8.28
CA LEU A 232 -3.85 -11.58 7.07
C LEU A 232 -2.68 -10.62 7.30
N ILE A 233 -2.68 -9.89 8.42
CA ILE A 233 -1.62 -8.93 8.76
C ILE A 233 -0.28 -9.65 8.88
N GLN A 234 -0.23 -10.75 9.64
CA GLN A 234 0.98 -11.54 9.84
C GLN A 234 1.44 -12.20 8.53
N PHE A 235 0.51 -12.74 7.74
CA PHE A 235 0.78 -13.36 6.45
C PHE A 235 1.44 -12.37 5.48
N MET A 236 0.94 -11.13 5.43
CA MET A 236 1.51 -10.08 4.59
C MET A 236 2.88 -9.61 5.09
N ALA A 237 3.10 -9.63 6.41
CA ALA A 237 4.41 -9.35 7.00
C ALA A 237 5.44 -10.44 6.64
N VAL A 238 5.05 -11.72 6.71
CA VAL A 238 5.88 -12.86 6.28
C VAL A 238 6.28 -12.71 4.82
N LEU A 239 5.33 -12.47 3.92
CA LEU A 239 5.65 -12.29 2.49
C LEU A 239 6.48 -11.03 2.19
N LYS A 240 6.46 -10.03 3.08
CA LYS A 240 7.28 -8.83 2.95
C LYS A 240 8.72 -9.05 3.42
N ALA A 241 8.96 -9.98 4.36
CA ALA A 241 10.30 -10.37 4.75
C ALA A 241 11.08 -10.86 3.53
N ARG A 242 12.38 -10.54 3.47
CA ARG A 242 13.25 -11.01 2.39
C ARG A 242 13.42 -12.53 2.50
N GLN A 243 13.55 -13.21 1.36
CA GLN A 243 13.79 -14.65 1.35
C GLN A 243 15.06 -14.99 2.14
N ALA A 244 14.97 -16.00 3.00
CA ALA A 244 16.09 -16.48 3.78
C ALA A 244 17.21 -16.96 2.82
N GLY A 245 18.33 -16.24 2.77
CA GLY A 245 19.50 -16.58 1.95
C GLY A 245 19.84 -15.61 0.80
N GLU A 246 19.03 -14.59 0.53
CA GLU A 246 19.41 -13.52 -0.41
C GLU A 246 20.40 -12.53 0.25
N ILE A 247 21.69 -12.90 0.21
CA ILE A 247 22.79 -11.96 0.51
C ILE A 247 22.93 -11.02 -0.70
N LEU A 248 22.84 -9.71 -0.46
CA LEU A 248 23.18 -8.66 -1.43
C LEU A 248 24.57 -8.95 -2.04
N ARG A 249 24.60 -9.25 -3.34
CA ARG A 249 25.83 -9.12 -4.14
C ARG A 249 25.87 -7.75 -4.78
#